data_AF-B4SG34-F1
#
_entry.id   AF-B4SG34-F1
#
_cell.length_a   1.000
_cell.length_b   1.000
_cell.length_c   1.000
_cell.angle_alpha   90.00
_cell.angle_beta   90.00
_cell.angle_gamma   90.00
#
_symmetry.space_group_name_H-M   'P 1'
#
loop_
_entity.id
_entity.type
_entity.pdbx_description
1 polymer ?
#
loop_
_entity_poly.entity_id
_entity_poly.type
_entity_poly.pdbx_seq_one_letter_code
_entity_poly.pdbx_strand_id
1 'polypeptide(L)'
;MSTLTEIQAQIADLQKQAQEIINIERKAILEDIKAKMAAYNITMEELERKGKAVKSAPRSPSPIKYKKSETEYWVGRGPKPQWVKGIESNGENIEIYRVQE
;
A
#
# COMPACT_ATOMS: atom_id res chain seq x y z
N MET A 1 -9.10 49.01 3.85
CA MET A 1 -9.28 47.55 3.72
C MET A 1 -9.29 47.27 2.24
N SER A 2 -8.36 46.47 1.72
CA SER A 2 -8.39 46.07 0.30
C SER A 2 -9.68 45.30 0.03
N THR A 3 -10.32 45.57 -1.11
CA THR A 3 -11.54 44.87 -1.50
C THR A 3 -11.22 43.43 -1.93
N LEU A 4 -12.21 42.53 -1.83
CA LEU A 4 -12.05 41.14 -2.27
C LEU A 4 -11.56 41.06 -3.74
N THR A 5 -12.05 41.96 -4.59
CA THR A 5 -11.67 42.06 -6.01
C THR A 5 -10.19 42.39 -6.19
N GLU A 6 -9.65 43.33 -5.40
CA GLU A 6 -8.23 43.69 -5.46
C GLU A 6 -7.33 42.52 -5.02
N ILE A 7 -7.73 41.79 -3.98
CA ILE A 7 -7.00 40.59 -3.51
C ILE A 7 -7.00 39.51 -4.59
N GLN A 8 -8.13 39.28 -5.26
CA GLN A 8 -8.23 38.30 -6.35
C GLN A 8 -7.36 38.68 -7.55
N ALA A 9 -7.30 39.96 -7.92
CA ALA A 9 -6.43 40.43 -9.00
C ALA A 9 -4.95 40.21 -8.69
N GLN A 10 -4.53 40.47 -7.43
CA GLN A 10 -3.17 40.21 -6.99
C GLN A 10 -2.81 38.71 -7.01
N ILE A 11 -3.74 37.84 -6.61
CA ILE A 11 -3.53 36.38 -6.68
C ILE A 11 -3.32 35.94 -8.13
N ALA A 12 -4.14 36.45 -9.06
CA ALA A 12 -4.03 36.10 -10.48
C ALA A 12 -2.67 36.53 -11.08
N ASP A 13 -2.19 37.73 -10.73
CA ASP A 13 -0.88 38.21 -11.17
C ASP A 13 0.26 37.37 -10.59
N LEU A 14 0.23 37.09 -9.28
CA LEU A 14 1.22 36.24 -8.62
C LEU A 14 1.23 34.81 -9.19
N GLN A 15 0.06 34.26 -9.51
CA GLN A 15 -0.03 32.95 -10.17
C GLN A 15 0.60 32.97 -11.56
N LYS A 16 0.38 34.04 -12.33
CA LYS A 16 1.01 34.21 -13.65
C LYS A 16 2.54 34.28 -13.53
N GLN A 17 3.04 35.06 -12.58
CA GLN A 17 4.49 35.15 -12.30
C GLN A 17 5.06 33.79 -11.89
N ALA A 18 4.38 33.04 -11.02
CA ALA A 18 4.80 31.71 -10.62
C ALA A 18 4.88 30.74 -11.81
N GLN A 19 3.89 30.76 -12.71
CA GLN A 19 3.92 29.93 -13.92
C GLN A 19 5.07 30.30 -14.87
N GLU A 20 5.40 31.59 -14.99
CA GLU A 20 6.52 32.04 -15.81
C GLU A 20 7.86 31.55 -15.25
N ILE A 21 8.05 31.66 -13.93
CA ILE A 21 9.23 31.12 -13.22
C ILE A 21 9.33 29.60 -13.44
N ILE A 22 8.23 28.88 -13.23
CA ILE A 22 8.18 27.42 -13.45
C ILE A 22 8.58 27.09 -14.88
N ASN A 23 8.10 27.82 -15.89
CA ASN A 23 8.42 27.53 -17.28
C ASN A 23 9.90 27.76 -17.60
N ILE A 24 10.51 28.81 -17.04
CA ILE A 24 11.93 29.11 -17.18
C ILE A 24 12.77 28.01 -16.53
N GLU A 25 12.50 27.70 -15.26
CA GLU A 25 13.22 26.68 -14.50
C GLU A 25 13.04 25.29 -15.12
N ARG A 26 11.81 24.95 -15.53
CA ARG A 26 11.48 23.67 -16.16
C ARG A 26 12.29 23.44 -17.44
N LYS A 27 12.49 24.47 -18.26
CA LYS A 27 13.30 24.34 -19.48
C LYS A 27 14.76 24.03 -19.13
N ALA A 28 15.33 24.74 -18.15
CA ALA A 28 16.68 24.49 -17.67
C ALA A 28 16.84 23.07 -17.10
N ILE A 29 15.89 22.65 -16.26
CA ILE A 29 15.87 21.31 -15.65
C ILE A 29 15.73 20.22 -16.72
N LEU A 30 14.87 20.40 -17.72
CA LEU A 30 14.72 19.43 -18.80
C LEU A 30 16.02 19.22 -19.58
N GLU A 31 16.77 20.28 -19.85
CA GLU A 31 18.06 20.18 -20.53
C GLU A 31 19.12 19.48 -19.64
N ASP A 32 19.15 19.77 -18.34
CA ASP A 32 20.01 19.06 -17.37
C ASP A 32 19.67 17.57 -17.29
N ILE A 33 18.38 17.22 -17.20
CA ILE A 33 17.92 15.82 -17.19
C ILE A 33 18.33 15.11 -18.47
N LYS A 34 18.14 15.73 -19.65
CA LYS A 34 18.59 15.16 -20.93
C LYS A 34 20.10 14.95 -20.97
N ALA A 35 20.87 15.93 -20.50
CA ALA A 35 22.33 15.83 -20.45
C ALA A 35 22.77 14.67 -19.52
N LYS A 36 22.14 14.54 -18.35
CA LYS A 36 22.38 13.42 -17.43
C LYS A 36 21.95 12.08 -18.03
N MET A 37 20.79 12.01 -18.69
CA MET A 37 20.36 10.79 -19.37
C MET A 37 21.37 10.36 -20.43
N ALA A 38 21.89 11.29 -21.22
CA ALA A 38 22.92 11.01 -22.21
C ALA A 38 24.26 10.60 -21.58
N ALA A 39 24.72 11.30 -20.53
CA ALA A 39 26.00 11.05 -19.87
C ALA A 39 26.05 9.67 -19.19
N TYR A 40 24.94 9.22 -18.60
CA TYR A 40 24.83 7.95 -17.89
C TYR A 40 24.16 6.85 -18.73
N ASN A 41 23.87 7.12 -20.01
CA ASN A 41 23.18 6.19 -20.91
C ASN A 41 21.86 5.65 -20.31
N ILE A 42 21.13 6.50 -19.58
CA ILE A 42 19.83 6.19 -18.98
C ILE A 42 18.77 6.29 -20.07
N THR A 43 18.05 5.20 -20.31
CA THR A 43 16.95 5.15 -21.26
C THR A 43 15.64 5.55 -20.58
N MET A 44 14.66 6.01 -21.37
CA MET A 44 13.31 6.30 -20.85
C MET A 44 12.68 5.06 -20.19
N GLU A 45 12.94 3.87 -20.72
CA GLU A 45 12.46 2.60 -20.14
C GLU A 45 12.98 2.37 -18.71
N GLU A 46 14.20 2.80 -18.42
CA GLU A 46 14.77 2.69 -17.07
C GLU A 46 14.13 3.70 -16.10
N LEU A 47 13.81 4.91 -16.59
CA LEU A 47 13.07 5.92 -15.82
C LEU A 47 11.61 5.52 -15.58
N GLU A 48 10.99 4.84 -16.55
CA GLU A 48 9.61 4.34 -16.50
C GLU A 48 9.46 3.05 -15.68
N ARG A 49 10.57 2.43 -15.26
CA ARG A 49 10.58 1.23 -14.42
C ARG A 49 10.18 1.56 -12.99
N LYS A 50 8.94 2.04 -12.83
CA LYS A 50 8.18 2.05 -11.58
C LYS A 50 8.28 0.64 -11.03
N GLY A 51 9.02 0.48 -9.92
CA GLY A 51 9.20 -0.83 -9.29
C GLY A 51 7.85 -1.53 -9.25
N LYS A 52 7.75 -2.70 -9.91
CA LYS A 52 6.57 -3.54 -9.79
C LYS A 52 6.41 -3.84 -8.31
N ALA A 53 5.57 -3.08 -7.62
CA ALA A 53 5.03 -3.50 -6.35
C ALA A 53 4.36 -4.83 -6.67
N VAL A 54 4.99 -5.92 -6.25
CA VAL A 54 4.42 -7.26 -6.35
C VAL A 54 3.12 -7.14 -5.56
N LYS A 55 1.99 -7.03 -6.27
CA LYS A 55 0.67 -7.09 -5.66
C LYS A 55 0.61 -8.46 -5.03
N SER A 56 0.85 -8.53 -3.71
CA SER A 56 0.61 -9.74 -2.96
C SER A 56 -0.87 -10.05 -3.16
N ALA A 57 -1.17 -11.17 -3.82
CA ALA A 57 -2.53 -11.63 -3.98
C ALA A 57 -3.21 -11.66 -2.60
N PRO A 58 -4.49 -11.26 -2.50
CA PRO A 58 -5.22 -11.36 -1.25
C PRO A 58 -5.19 -12.81 -0.78
N ARG A 59 -4.60 -13.07 0.39
CA ARG A 59 -4.58 -14.42 0.97
C ARG A 59 -6.00 -14.77 1.41
N SER A 60 -6.58 -15.80 0.83
CA SER A 60 -7.86 -16.35 1.29
C SER A 60 -7.75 -16.80 2.75
N PRO A 61 -8.79 -16.59 3.58
CA PRO A 61 -8.81 -17.07 4.95
C PRO A 61 -8.62 -18.58 4.99
N SER A 62 -7.79 -19.07 5.92
CA SER A 62 -7.55 -20.51 6.07
C SER A 62 -8.83 -21.21 6.56
N PRO A 63 -9.14 -22.41 6.05
CA PRO A 63 -10.31 -23.17 6.49
C PRO A 63 -10.22 -23.53 7.98
N ILE A 64 -11.38 -23.56 8.64
CA ILE A 64 -11.50 -23.97 10.05
C ILE A 64 -11.28 -25.49 10.12
N LYS A 65 -10.26 -25.93 10.87
CA LYS A 65 -9.91 -27.35 10.98
C LYS A 65 -10.64 -28.06 12.12
N TYR A 66 -10.85 -27.38 13.25
CA TYR A 66 -11.52 -27.91 14.43
C TYR A 66 -12.57 -26.92 14.95
N LYS A 67 -13.78 -27.37 15.30
CA LYS A 67 -14.89 -26.55 15.78
C LYS A 67 -15.57 -27.23 16.97
N LYS A 68 -15.61 -26.54 18.11
CA LYS A 68 -16.33 -26.96 19.32
C LYS A 68 -17.70 -26.29 19.42
N SER A 69 -17.81 -25.03 18.99
CA SER A 69 -19.07 -24.28 18.91
C SER A 69 -18.98 -23.19 17.83
N GLU A 70 -20.03 -22.41 17.60
CA GLU A 70 -20.02 -21.33 16.60
C GLU A 70 -18.95 -20.26 16.89
N THR A 71 -18.65 -20.03 18.17
CA THR A 71 -17.66 -19.05 18.63
C THR A 71 -16.30 -19.67 18.99
N GLU A 72 -16.25 -20.98 19.26
CA GLU A 72 -15.02 -21.69 19.61
C GLU A 72 -14.56 -22.60 18.46
N TYR A 73 -13.64 -22.10 17.64
CA TYR A 73 -13.03 -22.85 16.55
C TYR A 73 -11.53 -22.59 16.46
N TRP A 74 -10.82 -23.49 15.78
CA TRP A 74 -9.38 -23.41 15.57
C TRP A 74 -9.00 -23.89 14.17
N VAL A 75 -8.28 -23.03 13.44
CA VAL A 75 -7.80 -23.31 12.08
C VAL A 75 -6.62 -24.31 12.04
N GLY A 76 -6.17 -24.81 13.19
CA GLY A 76 -5.02 -25.71 13.30
C GLY A 76 -3.66 -25.05 13.02
N ARG A 77 -3.64 -23.72 12.86
CA ARG A 77 -2.44 -22.89 12.73
C ARG A 77 -2.39 -21.89 13.88
N GLY A 78 -1.19 -21.60 14.38
CA GLY A 78 -0.98 -20.68 15.51
C GLY A 78 -1.23 -21.31 16.89
N PRO A 79 -1.27 -20.50 17.96
CA PRO A 79 -1.38 -21.00 19.33
C PRO A 79 -2.70 -21.74 19.56
N LYS A 80 -2.62 -22.87 20.27
CA LYS A 80 -3.78 -23.68 20.66
C LYS A 80 -4.68 -22.89 21.63
N PRO A 81 -6.01 -22.80 21.36
CA PRO A 81 -6.94 -22.14 22.27
C PRO A 81 -7.16 -22.98 23.55
N GLN A 82 -7.70 -22.35 24.59
CA GLN A 82 -7.83 -22.97 25.93
C GLN A 82 -8.66 -24.26 25.92
N TRP A 83 -9.74 -24.30 25.13
CA TRP A 83 -10.58 -25.49 25.03
C TRP A 83 -9.84 -26.70 24.42
N VAL A 84 -8.94 -26.47 23.45
CA VAL A 84 -8.09 -27.52 22.86
C VAL A 84 -7.14 -28.07 23.90
N LYS A 85 -6.49 -27.19 24.68
CA LYS A 85 -5.60 -27.60 25.77
C LYS A 85 -6.36 -28.37 26.86
N GLY A 86 -7.60 -27.98 27.14
CA GLY A 86 -8.48 -28.69 28.07
C GLY A 86 -8.80 -30.11 27.62
N ILE A 87 -9.17 -30.29 26.34
CA ILE A 87 -9.41 -31.61 25.74
C ILE A 87 -8.16 -32.49 25.81
N GLU A 88 -6.99 -31.94 25.42
CA GLU A 88 -5.72 -32.68 25.49
C GLU A 88 -5.36 -33.05 26.93
N SER A 89 -5.63 -32.18 27.90
CA SER A 89 -5.39 -32.43 29.32
C SER A 89 -6.37 -33.43 29.94
N ASN A 90 -7.59 -33.53 29.41
CA ASN A 90 -8.58 -34.53 29.81
C ASN A 90 -8.31 -35.92 29.19
N GLY A 91 -7.28 -36.05 28.34
CA GLY A 91 -6.98 -37.28 27.61
C GLY A 91 -7.93 -37.55 26.44
N GLU A 92 -8.70 -36.56 26.03
CA GLU A 92 -9.65 -36.64 24.93
C GLU A 92 -8.98 -36.31 23.59
N ASN A 93 -9.50 -36.86 22.50
CA ASN A 93 -8.92 -36.65 21.19
C ASN A 93 -9.57 -35.45 20.47
N ILE A 94 -8.78 -34.42 20.15
CA ILE A 94 -9.25 -33.24 19.42
C ILE A 94 -9.80 -33.54 18.02
N GLU A 95 -9.44 -34.67 17.40
CA GLU A 95 -9.97 -35.07 16.09
C GLU A 95 -11.48 -35.31 16.11
N ILE A 96 -12.10 -35.50 17.28
CA ILE A 96 -13.56 -35.57 17.43
C ILE A 96 -14.23 -34.23 17.05
N TYR A 97 -13.52 -33.12 17.24
CA TYR A 97 -13.97 -31.76 16.91
C TYR A 97 -13.55 -31.32 15.51
N ARG A 98 -12.98 -32.22 14.71
CA ARG A 98 -12.53 -31.91 13.36
C ARG A 98 -13.72 -31.63 12.46
N VAL A 99 -13.70 -30.48 11.80
CA VAL A 99 -14.66 -30.19 10.75
C VAL A 99 -14.24 -30.99 9.53
N GLN A 100 -15.07 -31.95 9.11
CA GLN A 100 -14.92 -32.54 7.78
C GLN A 100 -15.37 -31.50 6.76
N GLU A 101 -14.49 -31.23 5.81
CA GLU A 101 -14.72 -30.26 4.73
C GLU A 101 -15.85 -30.72 3.80
#